data_AF-A0A821ITQ7-F1
#
_entry.id   AF-A0A821ITQ7-F1
#
_cell.length_a   1.000
_cell.length_b   1.000
_cell.length_c   1.000
_cell.angle_alpha   90.00
_cell.angle_beta   90.00
_cell.angle_gamma   90.00
#
_symmetry.space_group_name_H-M   'P 1'
#
loop_
_entity.id
_entity.type
_entity.pdbx_description
1 polymer ?
#
loop_
_entity_poly.entity_id
_entity_poly.type
_entity_poly.pdbx_seq_one_letter_code
_entity_poly.pdbx_strand_id
1 'polypeptide(L)'
;TISGGGSGSVTFLATKSGELTDATVWSGGLAPSGNFSLSIPAGITITISGGTLSLQMLRCDVYGTLALGSGMLSGGGFGAKGTALKIVQGGVAGASFTLTSATGPFTCGMLPDGSIETYDSVTAIAINSGDFPAAGTFLGGFAPSADICSGGCGIEVISGVTLSTAGLNGALNFDITSITVATGATFQLGTPGASTGFKFKFPITLSIFGGMSFVCSGGYIMLPPGSEFDISDGGEFSSSIS
;
A
#
# COMPACT_ATOMS: atom_id res chain seq x y z
N THR A 1 -30.57 -26.70 -18.57
CA THR A 1 -30.95 -25.46 -17.85
C THR A 1 -30.94 -25.76 -16.37
N ILE A 2 -30.10 -25.10 -15.58
CA ILE A 2 -30.20 -25.14 -14.12
C ILE A 2 -30.65 -23.74 -13.68
N SER A 3 -31.92 -23.64 -13.31
CA SER A 3 -32.51 -22.47 -12.66
C SER A 3 -32.21 -22.53 -11.17
N GLY A 4 -31.47 -21.56 -10.65
CA GLY A 4 -31.15 -21.46 -9.23
C GLY A 4 -30.96 -20.00 -8.83
N GLY A 5 -32.07 -19.31 -8.55
CA GLY A 5 -32.01 -17.96 -7.99
C GLY A 5 -31.59 -18.01 -6.53
N GLY A 6 -30.37 -17.59 -6.23
CA GLY A 6 -29.86 -17.46 -4.88
C GLY A 6 -28.56 -16.67 -4.85
N SER A 7 -28.48 -15.63 -4.01
CA SER A 7 -27.29 -14.81 -3.81
C SER A 7 -26.21 -15.53 -2.98
N GLY A 8 -25.85 -16.75 -3.38
CA GLY A 8 -24.82 -17.56 -2.75
C GLY A 8 -23.44 -17.30 -3.34
N SER A 9 -22.44 -17.13 -2.48
CA SER A 9 -21.03 -17.13 -2.91
C SER A 9 -20.69 -18.49 -3.52
N VAL A 10 -20.16 -18.50 -4.75
CA VAL A 10 -19.67 -19.73 -5.38
C VAL A 10 -18.27 -20.04 -4.85
N THR A 11 -18.04 -21.25 -4.37
CA THR A 11 -16.70 -21.70 -3.93
C THR A 11 -15.98 -22.43 -5.07
N PHE A 12 -14.81 -21.93 -5.45
CA PHE A 12 -13.92 -22.57 -6.44
C PHE A 12 -12.85 -23.38 -5.72
N LEU A 13 -12.74 -24.67 -6.06
CA LEU A 13 -11.72 -25.58 -5.55
C LEU A 13 -10.65 -25.81 -6.62
N ALA A 14 -9.39 -25.55 -6.27
CA ALA A 14 -8.27 -25.81 -7.16
C ALA A 14 -7.98 -27.33 -7.25
N THR A 15 -7.73 -27.83 -8.46
CA THR A 15 -7.43 -29.26 -8.73
C THR A 15 -6.00 -29.50 -9.21
N LYS A 16 -5.30 -28.44 -9.66
CA LYS A 16 -3.89 -28.44 -10.06
C LYS A 16 -3.30 -27.04 -9.87
N SER A 17 -1.98 -26.92 -9.92
CA SER A 17 -1.31 -25.61 -9.94
C SER A 17 -1.52 -24.88 -11.27
N GLY A 18 -1.61 -23.55 -11.25
CA GLY A 18 -1.78 -22.72 -12.44
C GLY A 18 -2.29 -21.30 -12.14
N GLU A 19 -2.68 -20.57 -13.18
CA GLU A 19 -3.17 -19.19 -13.06
C GLU A 19 -4.61 -19.13 -12.55
N LEU A 20 -4.94 -18.11 -11.75
CA LEU A 20 -6.29 -17.91 -11.21
C LEU A 20 -7.34 -17.82 -12.34
N THR A 21 -7.00 -17.17 -13.45
CA THR A 21 -7.87 -16.97 -14.62
C THR A 21 -7.93 -18.18 -15.56
N ASP A 22 -7.12 -19.22 -15.36
CA ASP A 22 -7.19 -20.46 -16.14
C ASP A 22 -8.37 -21.31 -15.65
N ALA A 23 -9.43 -21.40 -16.46
CA ALA A 23 -10.61 -22.21 -16.17
C ALA A 23 -10.29 -23.70 -15.92
N THR A 24 -9.18 -24.21 -16.43
CA THR A 24 -8.76 -25.62 -16.30
C THR A 24 -8.10 -25.94 -14.95
N VAL A 25 -7.82 -24.94 -14.11
CA VAL A 25 -7.28 -25.07 -12.75
C VAL A 25 -8.35 -25.47 -11.72
N TRP A 26 -9.63 -25.28 -12.06
CA TRP A 26 -10.74 -25.35 -11.11
C TRP A 26 -11.63 -26.56 -11.35
N SER A 27 -12.15 -27.14 -10.27
CA SER A 27 -13.02 -28.34 -10.33
C SER A 27 -14.30 -28.17 -11.15
N GLY A 28 -14.77 -26.93 -11.33
CA GLY A 28 -15.93 -26.58 -12.15
C GLY A 28 -15.63 -26.29 -13.62
N GLY A 29 -14.37 -26.31 -14.07
CA GLY A 29 -13.99 -25.96 -15.45
C GLY A 29 -14.28 -24.49 -15.82
N LEU A 30 -14.39 -23.61 -14.81
CA LEU A 30 -14.68 -22.19 -14.93
C LEU A 30 -13.72 -21.42 -14.01
N ALA A 31 -13.24 -20.26 -14.48
CA ALA A 31 -12.42 -19.37 -13.65
C ALA A 31 -13.28 -18.55 -12.67
N PRO A 32 -12.76 -18.24 -11.47
CA PRO A 32 -13.38 -17.32 -10.52
C PRO A 32 -13.77 -15.99 -11.15
N SER A 33 -15.02 -15.58 -10.95
CA SER A 33 -15.58 -14.33 -11.46
C SER A 33 -16.69 -13.82 -10.55
N GLY A 34 -16.90 -12.50 -10.51
CA GLY A 34 -17.86 -11.86 -9.61
C GLY A 34 -17.50 -12.05 -8.14
N ASN A 35 -18.49 -12.50 -7.35
CA ASN A 35 -18.40 -12.66 -5.90
C ASN A 35 -18.25 -14.14 -5.54
N PHE A 36 -17.07 -14.55 -5.07
CA PHE A 36 -16.73 -15.97 -4.89
C PHE A 36 -15.86 -16.23 -3.65
N SER A 37 -15.73 -17.51 -3.32
CA SER A 37 -14.79 -18.04 -2.33
C SER A 37 -13.78 -18.97 -3.01
N LEU A 38 -12.56 -19.08 -2.48
CA LEU A 38 -11.53 -20.01 -2.98
C LEU A 38 -11.17 -21.06 -1.93
N SER A 39 -10.80 -22.25 -2.40
CA SER A 39 -10.13 -23.29 -1.61
C SER A 39 -8.93 -23.83 -2.40
N ILE A 40 -7.74 -23.78 -1.79
CA ILE A 40 -6.47 -24.22 -2.39
C ILE A 40 -5.92 -25.38 -1.56
N PRO A 41 -6.01 -26.64 -2.02
CA PRO A 41 -5.45 -27.80 -1.33
C PRO A 41 -3.93 -27.74 -1.18
N ALA A 42 -3.40 -28.50 -0.20
CA ALA A 42 -1.96 -28.62 0.02
C ALA A 42 -1.23 -29.17 -1.23
N GLY A 43 -0.05 -28.63 -1.51
CA GLY A 43 0.76 -28.99 -2.69
C GLY A 43 0.32 -28.33 -4.01
N ILE A 44 -0.77 -27.55 -4.01
CA ILE A 44 -1.22 -26.77 -5.18
C ILE A 44 -0.80 -25.30 -5.03
N THR A 45 -0.26 -24.73 -6.11
CA THR A 45 0.10 -23.31 -6.21
C THR A 45 -0.81 -22.61 -7.21
N ILE A 46 -1.56 -21.60 -6.75
CA ILE A 46 -2.37 -20.73 -7.62
C ILE A 46 -1.65 -19.40 -7.77
N THR A 47 -1.37 -19.01 -9.00
CA THR A 47 -0.70 -17.74 -9.32
C THR A 47 -1.72 -16.71 -9.79
N ILE A 48 -1.51 -15.44 -9.43
CA ILE A 48 -2.21 -14.31 -10.02
C ILE A 48 -1.16 -13.45 -10.75
N SER A 49 -1.02 -13.62 -12.07
CA SER A 49 0.02 -12.92 -12.87
C SER A 49 -0.42 -11.61 -13.52
N GLY A 50 -1.73 -11.36 -13.68
CA GLY A 50 -2.26 -10.17 -14.35
C GLY A 50 -2.27 -8.91 -13.47
N GLY A 51 -1.92 -7.76 -14.03
CA GLY A 51 -1.66 -6.54 -13.25
C GLY A 51 -2.85 -5.95 -12.47
N THR A 52 -4.07 -6.04 -12.99
CA THR A 52 -5.28 -5.59 -12.27
C THR A 52 -6.33 -6.69 -12.23
N LEU A 53 -6.71 -7.09 -11.01
CA LEU A 53 -7.73 -8.11 -10.77
C LEU A 53 -8.91 -7.52 -9.98
N SER A 54 -9.92 -7.02 -10.70
CA SER A 54 -11.12 -6.42 -10.11
C SER A 54 -12.16 -7.50 -9.74
N LEU A 55 -11.88 -8.28 -8.69
CA LEU A 55 -12.72 -9.38 -8.22
C LEU A 55 -13.02 -9.27 -6.71
N GLN A 56 -14.26 -9.57 -6.29
CA GLN A 56 -14.64 -9.57 -4.88
C GLN A 56 -14.51 -10.98 -4.29
N MET A 57 -13.33 -11.29 -3.76
CA MET A 57 -13.10 -12.53 -3.01
C MET A 57 -13.71 -12.40 -1.59
N LEU A 58 -14.76 -13.18 -1.35
CA LEU A 58 -15.51 -13.20 -0.08
C LEU A 58 -14.83 -14.08 0.98
N ARG A 59 -14.09 -15.11 0.57
CA ARG A 59 -13.31 -16.00 1.46
C ARG A 59 -12.20 -16.72 0.68
N CYS A 60 -11.07 -16.98 1.33
CA CYS A 60 -9.98 -17.78 0.78
C CYS A 60 -9.47 -18.77 1.84
N ASP A 61 -9.65 -20.06 1.62
CA ASP A 61 -9.11 -21.13 2.47
C ASP A 61 -7.86 -21.73 1.79
N VAL A 62 -6.68 -21.26 2.21
CA VAL A 62 -5.39 -21.67 1.64
C VAL A 62 -4.74 -22.74 2.52
N TYR A 63 -4.62 -23.95 1.98
CA TYR A 63 -3.84 -25.07 2.53
C TYR A 63 -2.59 -25.39 1.68
N GLY A 64 -2.55 -24.90 0.44
CA GLY A 64 -1.38 -24.88 -0.45
C GLY A 64 -0.75 -23.50 -0.53
N THR A 65 -0.47 -23.01 -1.73
CA THR A 65 0.18 -21.72 -1.98
C THR A 65 -0.71 -20.82 -2.83
N LEU A 66 -0.86 -19.56 -2.41
CA LEU A 66 -1.35 -18.47 -3.26
C LEU A 66 -0.17 -17.56 -3.58
N ALA A 67 0.22 -17.51 -4.85
CA ALA A 67 1.35 -16.72 -5.34
C ALA A 67 0.87 -15.50 -6.13
N LEU A 68 1.58 -14.38 -5.98
CA LEU A 68 1.41 -13.20 -6.83
C LEU A 68 2.53 -13.22 -7.88
N GLY A 69 2.16 -13.17 -9.16
CA GLY A 69 3.12 -13.12 -10.25
C GLY A 69 3.76 -11.74 -10.36
N SER A 70 4.91 -11.67 -11.03
CA SER A 70 5.68 -10.42 -11.19
C SER A 70 4.90 -9.26 -11.82
N GLY A 71 3.88 -9.55 -12.63
CA GLY A 71 2.97 -8.54 -13.19
C GLY A 71 2.06 -7.84 -12.19
N MET A 72 1.85 -8.39 -10.98
CA MET A 72 1.13 -7.68 -9.90
C MET A 72 2.03 -6.75 -9.09
N LEU A 73 3.35 -6.91 -9.12
CA LEU A 73 4.28 -6.09 -8.33
C LEU A 73 4.34 -4.62 -8.81
N SER A 74 3.77 -4.31 -9.98
CA SER A 74 3.64 -2.95 -10.51
C SER A 74 2.32 -2.25 -10.18
N GLY A 75 1.43 -2.83 -9.35
CA GLY A 75 0.13 -2.19 -9.07
C GLY A 75 -0.89 -2.94 -8.18
N GLY A 76 -0.56 -4.14 -7.68
CA GLY A 76 -1.52 -5.02 -7.01
C GLY A 76 -1.63 -4.78 -5.50
N GLY A 77 -2.78 -4.27 -5.04
CA GLY A 77 -3.15 -4.19 -3.62
C GLY A 77 -4.51 -4.83 -3.33
N PHE A 78 -4.69 -5.39 -2.12
CA PHE A 78 -5.96 -5.97 -1.68
C PHE A 78 -6.92 -4.89 -1.13
N GLY A 79 -7.58 -4.15 -2.02
CA GLY A 79 -8.39 -2.96 -1.69
C GLY A 79 -9.84 -3.20 -1.22
N ALA A 80 -10.17 -4.29 -0.54
CA ALA A 80 -11.55 -4.64 -0.19
C ALA A 80 -11.84 -4.58 1.33
N LYS A 81 -12.81 -3.76 1.74
CA LYS A 81 -13.31 -3.75 3.14
C LYS A 81 -13.87 -5.12 3.50
N GLY A 82 -13.24 -5.79 4.48
CA GLY A 82 -13.71 -7.05 5.05
C GLY A 82 -13.14 -8.34 4.45
N THR A 83 -12.20 -8.27 3.50
CA THR A 83 -11.53 -9.48 2.98
C THR A 83 -10.41 -9.93 3.92
N ALA A 84 -10.67 -10.96 4.72
CA ALA A 84 -9.64 -11.61 5.54
C ALA A 84 -8.81 -12.59 4.70
N LEU A 85 -7.59 -12.18 4.29
CA LEU A 85 -6.62 -13.09 3.68
C LEU A 85 -5.92 -13.89 4.80
N LYS A 86 -6.30 -15.17 4.95
CA LYS A 86 -5.72 -16.08 5.94
C LYS A 86 -4.83 -17.12 5.25
N ILE A 87 -3.53 -16.84 5.15
CA ILE A 87 -2.53 -17.80 4.66
C ILE A 87 -2.17 -18.74 5.81
N VAL A 88 -2.28 -20.06 5.62
CA VAL A 88 -1.96 -21.05 6.66
C VAL A 88 -0.98 -22.11 6.13
N GLN A 89 0.13 -22.26 6.87
CA GLN A 89 1.12 -23.35 6.82
C GLN A 89 2.19 -23.34 5.70
N GLY A 90 3.36 -23.94 5.99
CA GLY A 90 4.21 -24.53 4.93
C GLY A 90 5.71 -24.52 5.17
N GLY A 91 6.30 -23.33 5.40
CA GLY A 91 7.76 -23.12 5.50
C GLY A 91 8.48 -23.00 4.14
N VAL A 92 9.68 -22.43 4.03
CA VAL A 92 10.49 -21.57 4.93
C VAL A 92 11.39 -20.73 4.00
N ALA A 93 11.72 -19.45 4.21
CA ALA A 93 11.48 -18.50 5.30
C ALA A 93 11.00 -17.14 4.72
N GLY A 94 10.69 -16.09 5.48
CA GLY A 94 10.73 -15.95 6.95
C GLY A 94 9.75 -14.92 7.52
N ALA A 95 8.73 -14.51 6.77
CA ALA A 95 7.68 -13.59 7.22
C ALA A 95 6.30 -14.26 7.10
N SER A 96 5.83 -14.87 8.19
CA SER A 96 4.44 -15.34 8.33
C SER A 96 3.61 -14.25 9.00
N PHE A 97 2.89 -13.44 8.21
CA PHE A 97 1.98 -12.44 8.77
C PHE A 97 0.59 -13.06 8.98
N THR A 98 0.07 -12.96 10.21
CA THR A 98 -1.34 -13.26 10.48
C THR A 98 -2.09 -11.95 10.45
N LEU A 99 -2.93 -11.74 9.44
CA LEU A 99 -3.98 -10.72 9.51
C LEU A 99 -5.00 -11.15 10.57
N THR A 100 -4.70 -10.82 11.83
CA THR A 100 -5.72 -10.73 12.87
C THR A 100 -6.75 -9.69 12.43
N SER A 101 -8.00 -9.85 12.85
CA SER A 101 -9.08 -8.96 12.45
C SER A 101 -8.88 -7.55 13.03
N ALA A 102 -8.16 -6.70 12.32
CA ALA A 102 -8.06 -5.28 12.61
C ALA A 102 -9.47 -4.67 12.51
N THR A 103 -9.95 -4.09 13.61
CA THR A 103 -11.24 -3.40 13.65
C THR A 103 -11.08 -1.99 13.09
N GLY A 104 -10.90 -1.88 11.77
CA GLY A 104 -10.64 -0.62 11.09
C GLY A 104 -9.98 -0.83 9.73
N PRO A 105 -9.71 0.26 8.98
CA PRO A 105 -8.82 0.21 7.84
C PRO A 105 -7.36 0.02 8.31
N PHE A 106 -6.60 -0.80 7.60
CA PHE A 106 -5.20 -1.12 7.90
C PHE A 106 -4.41 -1.28 6.58
N THR A 107 -3.09 -1.08 6.62
CA THR A 107 -2.18 -1.39 5.51
C THR A 107 -1.33 -2.61 5.87
N CYS A 108 -1.11 -3.48 4.88
CA CYS A 108 -0.04 -4.48 4.91
C CYS A 108 0.74 -4.36 3.60
N GLY A 109 2.05 -4.13 3.70
CA GLY A 109 2.96 -4.00 2.55
C GLY A 109 4.07 -5.03 2.58
N MET A 110 4.51 -5.47 1.40
CA MET A 110 5.78 -6.19 1.24
C MET A 110 6.78 -5.23 0.61
N LEU A 111 7.89 -4.99 1.28
CA LEU A 111 8.93 -4.07 0.80
C LEU A 111 9.82 -4.76 -0.26
N PRO A 112 10.60 -4.00 -1.05
CA PRO A 112 11.49 -4.55 -2.08
C PRO A 112 12.56 -5.54 -1.57
N ASP A 113 12.88 -5.51 -0.27
CA ASP A 113 13.80 -6.46 0.38
C ASP A 113 13.13 -7.77 0.83
N GLY A 114 11.80 -7.89 0.66
CA GLY A 114 11.00 -9.04 1.07
C GLY A 114 10.51 -9.00 2.52
N SER A 115 10.81 -7.95 3.27
CA SER A 115 10.20 -7.71 4.58
C SER A 115 8.70 -7.38 4.45
N ILE A 116 7.94 -7.61 5.52
CA ILE A 116 6.50 -7.32 5.57
C ILE A 116 6.25 -6.33 6.70
N GLU A 117 5.57 -5.24 6.38
CA GLU A 117 5.17 -4.20 7.32
C GLU A 117 3.65 -4.10 7.42
N THR A 118 3.17 -3.82 8.63
CA THR A 118 1.73 -3.70 8.93
C THR A 118 1.48 -2.43 9.73
N TYR A 119 0.43 -1.70 9.35
CA TYR A 119 0.04 -0.42 9.93
C TYR A 119 -1.43 -0.49 10.36
N ASP A 120 -1.73 -0.01 11.57
CA ASP A 120 -3.10 0.02 12.13
C ASP A 120 -4.01 1.10 11.49
N SER A 121 -3.59 1.69 10.37
CA SER A 121 -4.30 2.70 9.59
C SER A 121 -4.03 2.52 8.08
N VAL A 122 -4.70 3.29 7.23
CA VAL A 122 -4.34 3.37 5.80
C VAL A 122 -2.99 4.08 5.69
N THR A 123 -1.92 3.34 5.41
CA THR A 123 -0.60 3.92 5.15
C THR A 123 -0.20 3.69 3.69
N ALA A 124 0.32 4.73 3.04
CA ALA A 124 0.98 4.61 1.73
C ALA A 124 2.49 4.59 1.90
N ILE A 125 3.15 3.60 1.29
CA ILE A 125 4.59 3.36 1.46
C ILE A 125 5.32 3.84 0.20
N ALA A 126 6.17 4.86 0.31
CA ALA A 126 7.03 5.31 -0.77
C ALA A 126 8.23 4.36 -0.90
N ILE A 127 8.33 3.65 -2.03
CA ILE A 127 9.32 2.58 -2.27
C ILE A 127 10.33 2.90 -3.37
N ASN A 128 10.08 3.95 -4.16
CA ASN A 128 10.97 4.45 -5.20
C ASN A 128 11.17 5.95 -5.03
N SER A 129 12.41 6.42 -5.21
CA SER A 129 12.70 7.86 -5.22
C SER A 129 11.98 8.55 -6.38
N GLY A 130 11.20 9.58 -6.08
CA GLY A 130 10.33 10.21 -7.07
C GLY A 130 9.46 11.32 -6.50
N ASP A 131 8.70 11.95 -7.38
CA ASP A 131 7.71 12.97 -7.02
C ASP A 131 6.40 12.32 -6.54
N PHE A 132 5.72 12.96 -5.59
CA PHE A 132 4.55 12.43 -4.91
C PHE A 132 3.42 12.00 -5.87
N PRO A 133 2.97 12.81 -6.86
CA PRO A 133 1.94 12.39 -7.80
C PRO A 133 2.43 11.40 -8.87
N ALA A 134 3.72 11.04 -8.92
CA ALA A 134 4.25 10.18 -9.97
C ALA A 134 3.83 8.71 -9.77
N ALA A 135 3.38 8.08 -10.86
CA ALA A 135 3.06 6.66 -10.87
C ALA A 135 4.32 5.83 -10.56
N GLY A 136 4.21 4.90 -9.61
CA GLY A 136 5.32 4.03 -9.19
C GLY A 136 6.19 4.55 -8.03
N THR A 137 6.01 5.79 -7.55
CA THR A 137 6.66 6.27 -6.31
C THR A 137 6.24 5.43 -5.10
N PHE A 138 4.94 5.12 -5.02
CA PHE A 138 4.33 4.37 -3.91
C PHE A 138 4.11 2.89 -4.25
N LEU A 139 4.16 2.05 -3.21
CA LEU A 139 3.82 0.63 -3.30
C LEU A 139 2.40 0.46 -3.84
N GLY A 140 2.23 -0.46 -4.80
CA GLY A 140 0.96 -0.62 -5.51
C GLY A 140 0.68 0.49 -6.55
N GLY A 141 1.61 1.42 -6.80
CA GLY A 141 1.54 2.36 -7.93
C GLY A 141 0.55 3.52 -7.77
N PHE A 142 -0.20 3.61 -6.66
CA PHE A 142 -1.17 4.67 -6.39
C PHE A 142 -0.64 5.64 -5.32
N ALA A 143 -0.50 6.91 -5.69
CA ALA A 143 -0.22 7.97 -4.73
C ALA A 143 -1.45 8.29 -3.87
N PRO A 144 -1.28 8.72 -2.60
CA PRO A 144 -2.37 9.20 -1.76
C PRO A 144 -3.20 10.30 -2.42
N SER A 145 -4.52 10.26 -2.19
CA SER A 145 -5.48 11.23 -2.71
C SER A 145 -6.58 11.50 -1.69
N ALA A 146 -7.39 12.54 -1.93
CA ALA A 146 -8.52 12.88 -1.07
C ALA A 146 -9.56 11.75 -0.94
N ASP A 147 -9.76 10.96 -2.00
CA ASP A 147 -10.71 9.84 -2.00
C ASP A 147 -10.19 8.62 -1.23
N ILE A 148 -8.87 8.37 -1.30
CA ILE A 148 -8.20 7.28 -0.58
C ILE A 148 -8.11 7.61 0.92
N CYS A 149 -7.80 8.86 1.26
CA CYS A 149 -7.54 9.31 2.62
C CYS A 149 -8.74 9.96 3.31
N SER A 150 -9.96 9.57 2.91
CA SER A 150 -11.20 10.04 3.53
C SER A 150 -11.39 9.40 4.92
N GLY A 151 -10.80 10.02 5.94
CA GLY A 151 -10.68 9.49 7.31
C GLY A 151 -9.24 9.33 7.83
N GLY A 152 -8.25 9.91 7.14
CA GLY A 152 -6.84 9.90 7.53
C GLY A 152 -6.02 8.80 6.83
N CYS A 153 -4.86 9.19 6.29
CA CYS A 153 -3.78 8.27 5.91
C CYS A 153 -2.47 8.58 6.63
N GLY A 154 -1.67 7.55 6.89
CA GLY A 154 -0.23 7.68 7.11
C GLY A 154 0.56 7.63 5.80
N ILE A 155 1.83 8.04 5.86
CA ILE A 155 2.84 7.79 4.83
C ILE A 155 4.11 7.27 5.49
N GLU A 156 4.70 6.23 4.91
CA GLU A 156 6.06 5.78 5.23
C GLU A 156 6.99 6.11 4.07
N VAL A 157 8.19 6.61 4.35
CA VAL A 157 9.27 6.76 3.36
C VAL A 157 10.43 5.84 3.77
N ILE A 158 10.60 4.72 3.06
CA ILE A 158 11.56 3.68 3.45
C ILE A 158 13.02 4.11 3.21
N SER A 159 13.95 3.44 3.89
CA SER A 159 15.38 3.73 3.79
C SER A 159 15.89 3.72 2.33
N GLY A 160 16.69 4.71 1.96
CA GLY A 160 17.21 4.90 0.60
C GLY A 160 16.26 5.59 -0.38
N VAL A 161 14.99 5.85 -0.01
CA VAL A 161 14.02 6.54 -0.85
C VAL A 161 14.01 8.05 -0.58
N THR A 162 13.99 8.84 -1.64
CA THR A 162 13.72 10.28 -1.60
C THR A 162 12.32 10.56 -2.16
N LEU A 163 11.37 10.90 -1.29
CA LEU A 163 10.03 11.33 -1.66
C LEU A 163 10.00 12.86 -1.82
N SER A 164 9.77 13.35 -3.04
CA SER A 164 9.62 14.77 -3.33
C SER A 164 8.15 15.20 -3.38
N THR A 165 7.86 16.43 -2.99
CA THR A 165 6.50 17.01 -3.04
C THR A 165 6.36 18.10 -4.13
N ALA A 166 7.32 18.18 -5.05
CA ALA A 166 7.40 19.23 -6.06
C ALA A 166 6.13 19.35 -6.92
N GLY A 167 5.51 18.23 -7.31
CA GLY A 167 4.27 18.16 -8.07
C GLY A 167 2.99 18.42 -7.29
N LEU A 168 3.07 18.57 -5.95
CA LEU A 168 1.94 19.01 -5.11
C LEU A 168 1.71 20.53 -5.16
N ASN A 169 2.48 21.27 -5.97
CA ASN A 169 2.31 22.71 -6.20
C ASN A 169 2.27 23.53 -4.90
N GLY A 170 3.19 23.22 -3.98
CA GLY A 170 3.35 23.91 -2.71
C GLY A 170 2.33 23.54 -1.62
N ALA A 171 1.50 22.50 -1.79
CA ALA A 171 0.46 22.20 -0.81
C ALA A 171 0.00 20.73 -0.74
N LEU A 172 0.09 20.13 0.45
CA LEU A 172 -0.56 18.87 0.78
C LEU A 172 -1.99 19.14 1.26
N ASN A 173 -2.97 18.84 0.40
CA ASN A 173 -4.36 19.34 0.49
C ASN A 173 -5.43 18.26 0.82
N PHE A 174 -4.99 17.08 1.25
CA PHE A 174 -5.82 15.95 1.66
C PHE A 174 -5.33 15.43 3.03
N ASP A 175 -6.15 14.60 3.67
CA ASP A 175 -6.05 14.24 5.09
C ASP A 175 -4.96 13.18 5.34
N ILE A 176 -3.69 13.62 5.27
CA ILE A 176 -2.54 12.85 5.75
C ILE A 176 -2.30 13.22 7.20
N THR A 177 -2.50 12.26 8.10
CA THR A 177 -2.42 12.44 9.55
C THR A 177 -1.03 12.12 10.10
N SER A 178 -0.24 11.29 9.41
CA SER A 178 1.16 11.05 9.75
C SER A 178 2.07 10.91 8.53
N ILE A 179 3.34 11.32 8.67
CA ILE A 179 4.43 10.96 7.76
C ILE A 179 5.63 10.54 8.61
N THR A 180 6.05 9.31 8.42
CA THR A 180 7.29 8.76 8.97
C THR A 180 8.35 8.75 7.89
N VAL A 181 9.57 9.16 8.24
CA VAL A 181 10.72 9.15 7.34
C VAL A 181 11.81 8.30 7.98
N ALA A 182 11.99 7.07 7.48
CA ALA A 182 12.95 6.12 8.03
C ALA A 182 14.41 6.63 7.93
N THR A 183 15.30 6.09 8.75
CA THR A 183 16.74 6.42 8.69
C THR A 183 17.32 6.10 7.32
N GLY A 184 18.02 7.07 6.72
CA GLY A 184 18.54 6.99 5.36
C GLY A 184 17.51 7.25 4.25
N ALA A 185 16.25 7.54 4.57
CA ALA A 185 15.26 8.09 3.65
C ALA A 185 15.36 9.63 3.60
N THR A 186 14.68 10.27 2.64
CA THR A 186 14.57 11.74 2.58
C THR A 186 13.18 12.19 2.16
N PHE A 187 12.59 13.14 2.88
CA PHE A 187 11.33 13.80 2.49
C PHE A 187 11.59 15.26 2.09
N GLN A 188 11.32 15.60 0.83
CA GLN A 188 11.56 16.95 0.29
C GLN A 188 10.28 17.77 0.21
N LEU A 189 10.24 18.88 0.95
CA LEU A 189 9.13 19.83 0.97
C LEU A 189 9.30 20.97 -0.02
N GLY A 190 8.29 21.12 -0.87
CA GLY A 190 8.19 22.22 -1.82
C GLY A 190 8.71 21.90 -3.22
N THR A 191 8.69 22.94 -4.05
CA THR A 191 9.16 22.89 -5.44
C THR A 191 10.44 23.73 -5.55
N PRO A 192 11.55 23.18 -6.09
CA PRO A 192 12.79 23.93 -6.26
C PRO A 192 12.58 25.27 -6.96
N GLY A 193 13.08 26.35 -6.36
CA GLY A 193 12.94 27.70 -6.90
C GLY A 193 11.61 28.41 -6.61
N ALA A 194 10.63 27.76 -5.99
CA ALA A 194 9.37 28.42 -5.58
C ALA A 194 9.56 29.32 -4.36
N SER A 195 8.91 30.49 -4.37
CA SER A 195 9.04 31.52 -3.33
C SER A 195 7.92 31.50 -2.27
N THR A 196 6.94 30.61 -2.39
CA THR A 196 5.73 30.56 -1.55
C THR A 196 5.82 29.55 -0.40
N GLY A 197 6.88 28.75 -0.33
CA GLY A 197 7.02 27.67 0.64
C GLY A 197 6.09 26.48 0.40
N PHE A 198 5.73 25.77 1.47
CA PHE A 198 4.89 24.57 1.42
C PHE A 198 3.88 24.55 2.57
N LYS A 199 2.63 24.15 2.32
CA LYS A 199 1.58 24.09 3.34
C LYS A 199 0.96 22.71 3.51
N PHE A 200 0.72 22.33 4.75
CA PHE A 200 -0.16 21.23 5.12
C PHE A 200 -1.55 21.80 5.42
N LYS A 201 -2.60 21.17 4.90
CA LYS A 201 -3.99 21.63 5.08
C LYS A 201 -4.67 21.04 6.32
N PHE A 202 -4.23 19.87 6.76
CA PHE A 202 -4.79 19.11 7.89
C PHE A 202 -3.71 18.88 8.96
N PRO A 203 -4.09 18.74 10.24
CA PRO A 203 -3.15 18.39 11.33
C PRO A 203 -2.38 17.12 11.01
N ILE A 204 -1.07 17.16 11.24
CA ILE A 204 -0.15 16.11 10.80
C ILE A 204 0.95 15.87 11.83
N THR A 205 1.25 14.61 12.11
CA THR A 205 2.43 14.20 12.88
C THR A 205 3.56 13.87 11.90
N LEU A 206 4.68 14.57 12.00
CA LEU A 206 5.88 14.34 11.18
C LEU A 206 6.96 13.73 12.05
N SER A 207 7.31 12.46 11.81
CA SER A 207 8.31 11.71 12.58
C SER A 207 9.54 11.42 11.71
N ILE A 208 10.60 12.19 11.93
CA ILE A 208 11.77 12.25 11.05
C ILE A 208 12.95 11.51 11.70
N PHE A 209 13.26 10.30 11.21
CA PHE A 209 14.44 9.49 11.57
C PHE A 209 15.55 9.52 10.51
N GLY A 210 15.24 10.06 9.32
CA GLY A 210 16.17 10.30 8.21
C GLY A 210 16.25 11.79 7.85
N GLY A 211 16.42 12.09 6.57
CA GLY A 211 16.52 13.45 6.07
C GLY A 211 15.16 14.11 5.82
N MET A 212 15.06 15.39 6.12
CA MET A 212 13.99 16.25 5.63
C MET A 212 14.60 17.52 5.04
N SER A 213 14.17 17.91 3.83
CA SER A 213 14.72 19.09 3.16
C SER A 213 13.65 20.04 2.66
N PHE A 214 13.80 21.33 2.97
CA PHE A 214 12.97 22.39 2.39
C PHE A 214 13.68 22.96 1.15
N VAL A 215 13.12 22.69 -0.03
CA VAL A 215 13.77 22.98 -1.32
C VAL A 215 13.25 24.25 -2.02
N CYS A 216 12.26 24.93 -1.42
CA CYS A 216 11.81 26.24 -1.88
C CYS A 216 12.93 27.29 -1.75
N SER A 217 12.94 28.28 -2.65
CA SER A 217 13.86 29.43 -2.59
C SER A 217 13.38 30.54 -1.65
N GLY A 218 12.14 30.45 -1.17
CA GLY A 218 11.52 31.39 -0.25
C GLY A 218 10.22 30.86 0.35
N GLY A 219 9.67 31.63 1.28
CA GLY A 219 8.45 31.28 2.01
C GLY A 219 8.74 30.46 3.26
N TYR A 220 7.75 29.70 3.71
CA TYR A 220 7.77 28.99 4.99
C TYR A 220 7.02 27.67 4.91
N ILE A 221 7.27 26.77 5.85
CA ILE A 221 6.47 25.56 6.05
C ILE A 221 5.27 25.95 6.92
N MET A 222 4.05 25.76 6.41
CA MET A 222 2.82 25.98 7.19
C MET A 222 2.31 24.66 7.79
N LEU A 223 2.36 24.57 9.11
CA LEU A 223 1.69 23.52 9.88
C LEU A 223 0.38 24.08 10.48
N PRO A 224 -0.76 23.41 10.30
CA PRO A 224 -2.01 23.79 10.97
C PRO A 224 -1.98 23.43 12.47
N PRO A 225 -2.82 24.07 13.32
CA PRO A 225 -2.87 23.78 14.74
C PRO A 225 -3.15 22.30 15.04
N GLY A 226 -2.43 21.74 16.03
CA GLY A 226 -2.50 20.31 16.35
C GLY A 226 -1.60 19.42 15.50
N SER A 227 -0.71 20.00 14.67
CA SER A 227 0.38 19.26 14.05
C SER A 227 1.55 19.08 15.02
N GLU A 228 2.25 17.97 14.90
CA GLU A 228 3.44 17.61 15.70
C GLU A 228 4.64 17.41 14.76
N PHE A 229 5.84 17.77 15.22
CA PHE A 229 7.04 17.81 14.39
C PHE A 229 8.26 17.32 15.18
N ASP A 230 8.56 16.03 15.03
CA ASP A 230 9.55 15.32 15.82
C ASP A 230 10.73 14.91 14.95
N ILE A 231 11.86 15.60 15.12
CA ILE A 231 13.15 15.12 14.61
C ILE A 231 13.74 14.21 15.67
N SER A 232 13.84 12.92 15.35
CA SER A 232 14.34 11.86 16.25
C SER A 232 15.86 11.67 16.10
N ASP A 233 16.47 10.85 16.96
CA ASP A 233 17.90 10.56 16.90
C ASP A 233 18.33 10.06 15.51
N GLY A 234 19.28 10.76 14.89
CA GLY A 234 19.75 10.50 13.53
C GLY A 234 18.95 11.20 12.42
N GLY A 235 17.82 11.83 12.75
CA GLY A 235 17.07 12.68 11.84
C GLY A 235 17.76 14.04 11.60
N GLU A 236 17.65 14.57 10.38
CA GLU A 236 18.19 15.88 10.02
C GLU A 236 17.17 16.73 9.26
N PHE A 237 17.20 18.04 9.49
CA PHE A 237 16.44 19.02 8.71
C PHE A 237 17.39 19.98 8.00
N SER A 238 17.25 20.10 6.68
CA SER A 238 18.01 21.04 5.85
C SER A 238 17.10 22.01 5.11
N SER A 239 17.63 23.17 4.76
CA SER A 239 16.95 24.19 3.96
C SER A 239 17.91 24.71 2.90
N SER A 240 17.42 24.95 1.69
CA SER A 240 18.17 25.66 0.64
C SER A 240 18.13 27.19 0.78
N ILE A 241 17.38 27.71 1.76
CA ILE A 241 17.33 29.15 2.07
C ILE A 241 18.48 29.49 3.02
N SER A 242 19.34 30.41 2.57
CA SER A 242 20.45 31.03 3.33
C SER A 242 20.01 32.31 4.05
#